data_AF-A0A7J3I870-F1
#
_entry.id   AF-A0A7J3I870-F1
#
_cell.length_a   1.000
_cell.length_b   1.000
_cell.length_c   1.000
_cell.angle_alpha   90.00
_cell.angle_beta   90.00
_cell.angle_gamma   90.00
#
_symmetry.space_group_name_H-M   'P 1'
#
loop_
_entity.id
_entity.type
_entity.pdbx_description
1 polymer ?
#
loop_
_entity_poly.entity_id
_entity_poly.type
_entity_poly.pdbx_seq_one_letter_code
_entity_poly.pdbx_strand_id
1 'polypeptide(L)'
;MSATLVKRVDEKCPHGIYEYSAEHSMWRFIKSDGEYFKPDSKGVYVIYFDNTKCSACRKYDGIWFPFVESYTQKKRDTRFMIILCDWFARECKSTAAAESFKKYDVHASPTTIVLYADDDGSVKYQEKYEGVMYEFELKLVLDNFEERAIKYLKGEKVSPPISKESSSKALEDIIMQILKALVQGKKE
;
A
#
# COMPACT_ATOMS: atom_id res chain seq x y z
N MET A 1 -14.14 -19.15 -14.94
CA MET A 1 -13.26 -18.25 -15.73
C MET A 1 -11.88 -18.31 -15.11
N SER A 2 -10.84 -18.59 -15.89
CA SER A 2 -9.46 -18.60 -15.37
C SER A 2 -9.08 -17.20 -14.91
N ALA A 3 -8.49 -17.07 -13.73
CA ALA A 3 -8.06 -15.77 -13.22
C ALA A 3 -6.91 -15.23 -14.08
N THR A 4 -7.04 -14.00 -14.58
CA THR A 4 -5.97 -13.37 -15.35
C THR A 4 -4.81 -13.05 -14.41
N LEU A 5 -3.65 -13.66 -14.67
CA LEU A 5 -2.40 -13.44 -13.94
C LEU A 5 -1.46 -12.59 -14.80
N VAL A 6 -0.87 -11.56 -14.19
CA VAL A 6 0.10 -10.67 -14.85
C VAL A 6 1.29 -10.41 -13.94
N LYS A 7 2.50 -10.31 -14.50
CA LYS A 7 3.71 -10.01 -13.71
C LYS A 7 3.70 -8.58 -13.15
N ARG A 8 3.11 -7.65 -13.90
CA ARG A 8 2.96 -6.24 -13.53
C ARG A 8 1.59 -5.75 -13.97
N VAL A 9 1.05 -4.82 -13.20
CA VAL A 9 -0.18 -4.10 -13.52
C VAL A 9 0.24 -2.75 -14.11
N ASP A 10 -0.13 -2.48 -15.35
CA ASP A 10 0.31 -1.30 -16.11
C ASP A 10 -0.83 -0.71 -16.94
N GLU A 11 -0.54 0.27 -17.80
CA GLU A 11 -1.55 0.94 -18.63
C GLU A 11 -2.25 0.06 -19.66
N LYS A 12 -1.75 -1.16 -19.91
CA LYS A 12 -2.37 -2.13 -20.83
C LYS A 12 -3.33 -3.07 -20.10
N CYS A 13 -3.28 -3.09 -18.77
CA CYS A 13 -4.13 -3.91 -17.95
C CYS A 13 -5.55 -3.30 -17.85
N PRO A 14 -6.61 -4.13 -17.76
CA PRO A 14 -7.95 -3.62 -17.53
C PRO A 14 -8.03 -2.86 -16.21
N HIS A 15 -8.87 -1.84 -16.13
CA HIS A 15 -9.11 -1.18 -14.85
C HIS A 15 -9.75 -2.19 -13.89
N GLY A 16 -9.47 -2.05 -12.60
CA GLY A 16 -10.03 -2.96 -11.62
C GLY A 16 -9.15 -3.16 -10.40
N ILE A 17 -9.46 -4.22 -9.68
CA ILE A 17 -8.81 -4.59 -8.43
C ILE A 17 -7.94 -5.81 -8.69
N TYR A 18 -6.69 -5.72 -8.25
CA TYR A 18 -5.70 -6.77 -8.35
C TYR A 18 -5.19 -7.13 -6.97
N GLU A 19 -4.88 -8.41 -6.77
CA GLU A 19 -4.23 -8.92 -5.57
C GLU A 19 -2.94 -9.64 -5.95
N TYR A 20 -1.88 -9.42 -5.20
CA TYR A 20 -0.64 -10.17 -5.41
C TYR A 20 -0.76 -11.61 -4.89
N SER A 21 -0.49 -12.59 -5.75
CA SER A 21 -0.33 -14.00 -5.40
C SER A 21 1.15 -14.30 -5.18
N ALA A 22 1.54 -14.52 -3.93
CA ALA A 22 2.91 -14.91 -3.59
C ALA A 22 3.25 -16.31 -4.14
N GLU A 23 2.28 -17.22 -4.22
CA GLU A 23 2.45 -18.56 -4.79
C GLU A 23 2.90 -18.50 -6.26
N HIS A 24 2.27 -17.62 -7.05
CA HIS A 24 2.58 -17.49 -8.47
C HIS A 24 3.57 -16.37 -8.77
N SER A 25 3.94 -15.57 -7.76
CA SER A 25 4.72 -14.33 -7.91
C SER A 25 4.13 -13.40 -9.00
N MET A 26 2.80 -13.30 -9.03
CA MET A 26 2.03 -12.57 -10.05
C MET A 26 0.82 -11.87 -9.45
N TRP A 27 0.37 -10.81 -10.12
CA TRP A 27 -0.87 -10.11 -9.79
C TRP A 27 -2.05 -10.81 -10.43
N ARG A 28 -3.06 -11.09 -9.61
CA ARG A 28 -4.31 -11.71 -10.00
C ARG A 28 -5.39 -10.65 -10.14
N PHE A 29 -6.04 -10.59 -11.29
CA PHE A 29 -7.23 -9.78 -11.47
C PHE A 29 -8.39 -10.34 -10.64
N ILE A 30 -8.97 -9.52 -9.77
CA ILE A 30 -10.04 -9.91 -8.84
C ILE A 30 -11.41 -9.54 -9.38
N LYS A 31 -11.62 -8.26 -9.71
CA LYS A 31 -12.90 -7.78 -10.24
C LYS A 31 -12.77 -6.45 -10.98
N SER A 32 -13.61 -6.29 -12.01
CA SER A 32 -13.86 -5.02 -12.71
C SER A 32 -15.06 -4.29 -12.10
N ASP A 33 -16.10 -5.02 -11.71
CA ASP A 33 -17.40 -4.43 -11.44
C ASP A 33 -17.94 -4.73 -10.04
N GLY A 34 -18.87 -3.87 -9.60
CA GLY A 34 -19.55 -3.96 -8.32
C GLY A 34 -19.04 -2.95 -7.29
N GLU A 35 -19.17 -3.31 -6.02
CA GLU A 35 -18.79 -2.41 -4.92
C GLU A 35 -17.27 -2.22 -4.80
N TYR A 36 -16.89 -1.20 -4.04
CA TYR A 36 -15.52 -0.90 -3.66
C TYR A 36 -14.77 -2.11 -3.04
N PHE A 37 -13.45 -2.01 -2.97
CA PHE A 37 -12.61 -3.02 -2.32
C PHE A 37 -12.88 -3.07 -0.81
N LYS A 38 -13.29 -4.24 -0.32
CA LYS A 38 -13.40 -4.55 1.11
C LYS A 38 -12.46 -5.71 1.41
N PRO A 39 -11.70 -5.66 2.51
CA PRO A 39 -11.10 -6.87 3.09
C PRO A 39 -12.17 -7.96 3.25
N ASP A 40 -11.78 -9.21 3.00
CA ASP A 40 -12.65 -10.40 3.10
C ASP A 40 -12.30 -11.26 4.34
N SER A 41 -11.21 -10.93 5.03
CA SER A 41 -10.76 -11.60 6.25
C SER A 41 -9.87 -10.68 7.10
N LYS A 42 -9.57 -11.12 8.32
CA LYS A 42 -8.58 -10.50 9.18
C LYS A 42 -7.22 -10.38 8.50
N GLY A 43 -6.53 -9.28 8.75
CA GLY A 43 -5.14 -9.10 8.36
C GLY A 43 -4.78 -7.67 7.98
N VAL A 44 -3.54 -7.52 7.50
CA VAL A 44 -3.02 -6.26 6.97
C VAL A 44 -3.18 -6.23 5.45
N TYR A 45 -3.81 -5.19 4.94
CA TYR A 45 -3.98 -4.95 3.50
C TYR A 45 -3.24 -3.68 3.10
N VAL A 46 -2.39 -3.78 2.08
CA VAL A 46 -1.61 -2.66 1.55
C VAL A 46 -2.11 -2.38 0.14
N ILE A 47 -2.76 -1.25 -0.05
CA ILE A 47 -3.48 -0.91 -1.26
C ILE A 47 -2.75 0.23 -1.97
N TYR A 48 -2.30 -0.03 -3.19
CA TYR A 48 -1.77 0.99 -4.08
C TYR A 48 -2.88 1.47 -5.05
N PHE A 49 -3.25 2.74 -4.91
CA PHE A 49 -4.13 3.44 -5.85
C PHE A 49 -3.32 4.03 -7.01
N ASP A 50 -3.51 3.43 -8.16
CA ASP A 50 -2.75 3.68 -9.38
C ASP A 50 -3.64 4.27 -10.48
N ASN A 51 -3.06 5.19 -11.24
CA ASN A 51 -3.67 5.78 -12.42
C ASN A 51 -2.74 5.60 -13.63
N THR A 52 -3.24 5.03 -14.72
CA THR A 52 -2.42 4.73 -15.92
C THR A 52 -1.81 6.02 -16.52
N LYS A 53 -2.53 7.15 -16.47
CA LYS A 53 -2.06 8.45 -16.99
C LYS A 53 -1.15 9.21 -16.02
N CYS A 54 -0.87 8.67 -14.83
CA CYS A 54 -0.09 9.33 -13.78
C CYS A 54 1.41 9.00 -13.88
N SER A 55 2.22 10.00 -14.25
CA SER A 55 3.66 9.84 -14.40
C SER A 55 4.39 9.51 -13.09
N ALA A 56 3.93 10.05 -11.96
CA ALA A 56 4.46 9.71 -10.64
C ALA A 56 4.17 8.24 -10.26
N CYS A 57 3.03 7.71 -10.70
CA CYS A 57 2.65 6.32 -10.49
C CYS A 57 3.59 5.39 -11.27
N ARG A 58 3.88 5.71 -12.55
CA ARG A 58 4.88 4.97 -13.34
C ARG A 58 6.27 4.95 -12.68
N LYS A 59 6.66 6.01 -11.97
CA LYS A 59 7.90 6.03 -11.17
C LYS A 59 7.78 5.11 -9.95
N TYR A 60 6.65 5.16 -9.26
CA TYR A 60 6.40 4.35 -8.07
C TYR A 60 6.36 2.85 -8.38
N ASP A 61 5.87 2.43 -9.55
CA ASP A 61 5.90 1.05 -10.02
C ASP A 61 7.30 0.42 -9.96
N GLY A 62 8.35 1.21 -10.25
CA GLY A 62 9.74 0.77 -10.16
C GLY A 62 10.19 0.41 -8.75
N ILE A 63 9.50 0.92 -7.73
CA ILE A 63 9.73 0.64 -6.31
C ILE A 63 8.73 -0.41 -5.80
N TRP A 64 7.45 -0.22 -6.13
CA TRP A 64 6.33 -1.03 -5.64
C TRP A 64 6.48 -2.51 -6.00
N PHE A 65 6.69 -2.84 -7.28
CA PHE A 65 6.72 -4.24 -7.70
C PHE A 65 7.86 -5.05 -7.06
N PRO A 66 9.14 -4.59 -7.09
CA PRO A 66 10.22 -5.29 -6.38
C PRO A 66 10.02 -5.35 -4.87
N PHE A 67 9.44 -4.30 -4.28
CA PHE A 67 9.15 -4.27 -2.85
C PHE A 67 8.15 -5.36 -2.46
N VAL A 68 7.00 -5.46 -3.14
CA VAL A 68 5.97 -6.47 -2.84
C VAL A 68 6.52 -7.89 -2.96
N GLU A 69 7.27 -8.17 -4.02
CA GLU A 69 7.89 -9.48 -4.25
C GLU A 69 8.85 -9.85 -3.11
N SER A 70 9.72 -8.93 -2.69
CA SER A 70 10.69 -9.19 -1.61
C SER A 70 10.06 -9.21 -0.21
N TYR A 71 9.00 -8.42 0.03
CA TYR A 71 8.35 -8.30 1.33
C TYR A 71 7.51 -9.54 1.66
N THR A 72 6.72 -10.01 0.70
CA THR A 72 5.81 -11.17 0.88
C THR A 72 6.56 -12.49 1.12
N GLN A 73 7.79 -12.62 0.61
CA GLN A 73 8.68 -13.74 0.94
C GLN A 73 9.00 -13.81 2.45
N LYS A 74 9.03 -12.66 3.13
CA LYS A 74 9.38 -12.55 4.56
C LYS A 74 8.16 -12.47 5.47
N LYS A 75 7.04 -11.92 4.99
CA LYS A 75 5.82 -11.64 5.76
C LYS A 75 4.60 -12.07 4.95
N ARG A 76 4.17 -13.32 5.12
CA ARG A 76 3.09 -13.93 4.32
C ARG A 76 1.69 -13.42 4.68
N ASP A 77 1.52 -12.82 5.86
CA ASP A 77 0.21 -12.40 6.39
C ASP A 77 -0.23 -11.00 5.92
N THR A 78 0.54 -10.37 5.02
CA THR A 78 0.23 -9.06 4.42
C THR A 78 -0.25 -9.23 2.98
N ARG A 79 -1.43 -8.68 2.69
CA ARG A 79 -2.07 -8.78 1.36
C ARG A 79 -1.88 -7.48 0.59
N PHE A 80 -1.25 -7.57 -0.57
CA PHE A 80 -0.98 -6.43 -1.43
C PHE A 80 -2.01 -6.33 -2.54
N MET A 81 -2.59 -5.14 -2.67
CA MET A 81 -3.66 -4.83 -3.62
C MET A 81 -3.24 -3.69 -4.54
N ILE A 82 -3.72 -3.71 -5.77
CA ILE A 82 -3.69 -2.54 -6.67
C ILE A 82 -5.12 -2.21 -7.09
N ILE A 83 -5.46 -0.92 -7.01
CA ILE A 83 -6.69 -0.35 -7.54
C ILE A 83 -6.30 0.51 -8.74
N LEU A 84 -6.60 0.03 -9.94
CA LEU A 84 -6.19 0.66 -11.20
C LEU A 84 -7.36 1.37 -11.88
N CYS A 85 -7.18 2.66 -12.19
CA CYS A 85 -8.04 3.45 -13.08
C CYS A 85 -7.19 4.21 -14.11
N ASP A 86 -7.81 4.91 -15.06
CA ASP A 86 -7.05 5.78 -15.97
C ASP A 86 -6.68 7.09 -15.27
N TRP A 87 -7.69 7.74 -14.66
CA TRP A 87 -7.53 8.98 -13.91
C TRP A 87 -8.63 9.17 -12.85
N PHE A 88 -8.43 8.54 -11.70
CA PHE A 88 -9.33 8.50 -10.54
C PHE A 88 -10.74 8.00 -10.90
N ALA A 89 -11.70 8.19 -9.99
CA ALA A 89 -13.08 7.76 -10.18
C ALA A 89 -13.81 8.42 -11.38
N ARG A 90 -13.33 9.56 -11.88
CA ARG A 90 -13.96 10.29 -12.99
C ARG A 90 -13.71 9.67 -14.36
N GLU A 91 -12.57 9.00 -14.51
CA GLU A 91 -12.14 8.35 -15.75
C GLU A 91 -11.72 6.91 -15.40
N CYS A 92 -12.72 6.09 -15.12
CA CYS A 92 -12.49 4.69 -14.79
C CYS A 92 -13.57 3.78 -15.36
N LYS A 93 -13.15 2.83 -16.20
CA LYS A 93 -14.04 1.82 -16.79
C LYS A 93 -14.50 0.75 -15.80
N SER A 94 -13.77 0.56 -14.70
CA SER A 94 -14.12 -0.36 -13.63
C SER A 94 -14.95 0.37 -12.57
N THR A 95 -16.18 -0.09 -12.34
CA THR A 95 -17.03 0.44 -11.28
C THR A 95 -16.46 0.13 -9.90
N ALA A 96 -15.92 -1.07 -9.68
CA ALA A 96 -15.33 -1.46 -8.41
C ALA A 96 -14.10 -0.60 -8.03
N ALA A 97 -13.23 -0.31 -9.00
CA ALA A 97 -12.09 0.56 -8.79
C ALA A 97 -12.53 2.01 -8.54
N ALA A 98 -13.46 2.54 -9.36
CA ALA A 98 -14.00 3.89 -9.18
C ALA A 98 -14.62 4.09 -7.79
N GLU A 99 -15.43 3.14 -7.32
CA GLU A 99 -16.03 3.18 -5.99
C GLU A 99 -14.99 3.05 -4.88
N SER A 100 -13.87 2.35 -5.13
CA SER A 100 -12.74 2.32 -4.19
C SER A 100 -12.07 3.69 -4.07
N PHE A 101 -11.79 4.36 -5.18
CA PHE A 101 -11.25 5.74 -5.14
C PHE A 101 -12.15 6.68 -4.34
N LYS A 102 -13.48 6.59 -4.52
CA LYS A 102 -14.47 7.38 -3.77
C LYS A 102 -14.50 7.00 -2.29
N LYS A 103 -14.67 5.71 -1.97
CA LYS A 103 -14.82 5.22 -0.60
C LYS A 103 -13.62 5.58 0.27
N TYR A 104 -12.42 5.46 -0.28
CA TYR A 104 -11.18 5.72 0.43
C TYR A 104 -10.72 7.17 0.31
N ASP A 105 -11.51 8.06 -0.32
CA ASP A 105 -11.25 9.49 -0.41
C ASP A 105 -9.87 9.79 -1.03
N VAL A 106 -9.59 9.17 -2.19
CA VAL A 106 -8.30 9.27 -2.88
C VAL A 106 -8.38 10.31 -3.99
N HIS A 107 -7.70 11.44 -3.76
CA HIS A 107 -7.67 12.60 -4.68
C HIS A 107 -6.28 12.88 -5.27
N ALA A 108 -5.26 12.13 -4.84
CA ALA A 108 -3.90 12.19 -5.37
C ALA A 108 -3.41 10.77 -5.70
N SER A 109 -2.55 10.64 -6.71
CA SER A 109 -1.90 9.38 -7.05
C SER A 109 -0.42 9.59 -7.34
N PRO A 110 0.46 8.63 -6.99
CA PRO A 110 0.13 7.38 -6.30
C PRO A 110 -0.33 7.65 -4.86
N THR A 111 -1.19 6.78 -4.32
CA THR A 111 -1.57 6.78 -2.91
C THR A 111 -1.49 5.36 -2.39
N THR A 112 -0.83 5.17 -1.25
CA THR A 112 -0.76 3.89 -0.55
C THR A 112 -1.59 3.96 0.71
N ILE A 113 -2.53 3.04 0.86
CA ILE A 113 -3.37 2.89 2.05
C ILE A 113 -3.02 1.58 2.71
N VAL A 114 -2.79 1.60 4.02
CA VAL A 114 -2.58 0.40 4.82
C VAL A 114 -3.76 0.24 5.77
N LEU A 115 -4.41 -0.92 5.72
CA LEU A 115 -5.59 -1.26 6.50
C LEU A 115 -5.28 -2.40 7.46
N TYR A 116 -5.86 -2.34 8.66
CA TYR A 116 -6.03 -3.48 9.54
C TYR A 116 -7.51 -3.87 9.57
N ALA A 117 -7.83 -5.10 9.19
CA ALA A 117 -9.18 -5.65 9.22
C ALA A 117 -9.29 -6.76 10.27
N ASP A 118 -10.47 -6.94 10.85
CA ASP A 118 -10.82 -8.07 11.72
C ASP A 118 -11.40 -9.25 10.93
N ASP A 119 -11.86 -10.28 11.66
CA ASP A 119 -12.26 -11.57 11.08
C ASP A 119 -13.42 -11.48 10.07
N ASP A 120 -14.29 -10.46 10.18
CA ASP A 120 -15.40 -10.24 9.23
C ASP A 120 -15.03 -9.30 8.06
N GLY A 121 -13.77 -8.84 8.01
CA GLY A 121 -13.28 -7.91 6.99
C GLY A 121 -13.56 -6.44 7.30
N SER A 122 -14.10 -6.11 8.47
CA SER A 122 -14.32 -4.72 8.89
C SER A 122 -12.99 -4.03 9.16
N VAL A 123 -12.79 -2.89 8.51
CA VAL A 123 -11.61 -2.03 8.73
C VAL A 123 -11.68 -1.42 10.13
N LYS A 124 -10.65 -1.68 10.94
CA LYS A 124 -10.53 -1.18 12.32
C LYS A 124 -9.48 -0.08 12.46
N TYR A 125 -8.49 -0.05 11.58
CA TYR A 125 -7.45 0.97 11.56
C TYR A 125 -6.96 1.19 10.13
N GLN A 126 -6.59 2.44 9.82
CA GLN A 126 -6.18 2.85 8.48
C GLN A 126 -5.11 3.94 8.55
N GLU A 127 -4.09 3.82 7.71
CA GLU A 127 -3.11 4.87 7.42
C GLU A 127 -3.11 5.16 5.91
N LYS A 128 -3.01 6.44 5.52
CA LYS A 128 -3.03 6.89 4.11
C LYS A 128 -1.78 7.73 3.83
N TYR A 129 -1.07 7.39 2.77
CA TYR A 129 0.16 8.02 2.33
C TYR A 129 0.02 8.46 0.87
N GLU A 130 0.08 9.77 0.61
CA GLU A 130 0.01 10.33 -0.74
C GLU A 130 1.42 10.56 -1.31
N GLY A 131 1.59 10.29 -2.60
CA GLY A 131 2.85 10.45 -3.30
C GLY A 131 3.66 9.16 -3.36
N VAL A 132 4.81 9.27 -4.04
CA VAL A 132 5.75 8.15 -4.19
C VAL A 132 6.35 7.83 -2.83
N MET A 133 6.23 6.58 -2.39
CA MET A 133 6.96 6.09 -1.22
C MET A 133 8.22 5.33 -1.67
N TYR A 134 9.32 5.56 -0.99
CA TYR A 134 10.54 4.78 -1.18
C TYR A 134 10.48 3.46 -0.41
N GLU A 135 11.36 2.53 -0.77
CA GLU A 135 11.42 1.20 -0.16
C GLU A 135 11.57 1.26 1.37
N PHE A 136 12.42 2.16 1.88
CA PHE A 136 12.62 2.31 3.32
C PHE A 136 11.36 2.86 4.02
N GLU A 137 10.59 3.73 3.36
CA GLU A 137 9.35 4.28 3.89
C GLU A 137 8.28 3.20 3.98
N LEU A 138 8.16 2.37 2.94
CA LEU A 138 7.26 1.22 2.94
C LEU A 138 7.61 0.23 4.04
N LYS A 139 8.90 -0.08 4.24
CA LYS A 139 9.34 -0.92 5.37
C LYS A 139 9.00 -0.30 6.72
N LEU A 140 9.36 0.97 6.92
CA LEU A 140 9.11 1.68 8.17
C LEU A 140 7.63 1.69 8.55
N VAL A 141 6.76 1.90 7.56
CA VAL A 141 5.31 1.84 7.74
C VAL A 141 4.88 0.42 8.09
N LEU A 142 5.19 -0.57 7.24
CA LEU A 142 4.59 -1.89 7.32
C LEU A 142 5.13 -2.72 8.50
N ASP A 143 6.40 -2.62 8.84
CA ASP A 143 7.03 -3.47 9.88
C ASP A 143 6.41 -3.25 11.27
N ASN A 144 5.89 -2.05 11.53
CA ASN A 144 5.27 -1.70 12.81
C ASN A 144 3.77 -1.39 12.68
N PHE A 145 3.15 -1.61 11.52
CA PHE A 145 1.77 -1.20 11.27
C PHE A 145 0.78 -1.92 12.18
N GLU A 146 0.90 -3.24 12.31
CA GLU A 146 -0.02 -4.03 13.13
C GLU A 146 0.07 -3.66 14.62
N GLU A 147 1.28 -3.38 15.12
CA GLU A 147 1.46 -2.89 16.50
C GLU A 147 0.73 -1.55 16.71
N ARG A 148 0.83 -0.62 15.76
CA ARG A 148 0.09 0.65 15.81
C ARG A 148 -1.42 0.42 15.77
N ALA A 149 -1.89 -0.49 14.93
CA ALA A 149 -3.31 -0.85 14.88
C ALA A 149 -3.79 -1.40 16.24
N ILE A 150 -3.03 -2.30 16.86
CA ILE A 150 -3.37 -2.88 18.17
C ILE A 150 -3.40 -1.80 19.26
N LYS A 151 -2.40 -0.90 19.29
CA LYS A 151 -2.36 0.22 20.23
C LYS A 151 -3.55 1.16 20.05
N TYR A 152 -3.88 1.51 18.81
CA TYR A 152 -5.06 2.32 18.49
C TYR A 152 -6.35 1.68 19.03
N LEU A 153 -6.52 0.37 18.83
CA LEU A 153 -7.71 -0.36 19.28
C LEU A 153 -7.82 -0.45 20.81
N LYS A 154 -6.71 -0.29 21.53
CA LYS A 154 -6.68 -0.15 23.00
C LYS A 154 -6.96 1.28 23.48
N GLY A 155 -7.18 2.23 22.56
CA GLY A 155 -7.37 3.65 22.86
C GLY A 155 -6.07 4.41 23.11
N GLU A 156 -4.92 3.83 22.79
CA GLU A 156 -3.64 4.52 22.90
C GLU A 156 -3.47 5.54 21.76
N LYS A 157 -2.78 6.65 22.06
CA LYS A 157 -2.43 7.63 21.04
C LYS A 157 -1.36 7.03 20.12
N VAL A 158 -1.66 6.93 18.83
CA VAL A 158 -0.73 6.50 17.79
C VAL A 158 -0.59 7.56 16.71
N SER A 159 0.56 7.56 16.04
CA SER A 159 0.82 8.40 14.88
C SER A 159 1.51 7.58 13.79
N PRO A 160 1.15 7.79 12.50
CA PRO A 160 1.92 7.27 11.39
C PRO A 160 3.40 7.69 11.47
N PRO A 161 4.35 6.83 11.09
CA PRO A 161 5.77 7.15 11.16
C PRO A 161 6.20 8.20 10.11
N ILE A 162 5.34 8.48 9.13
CA ILE A 162 5.56 9.47 8.08
C ILE A 162 4.32 10.37 8.01
N SER A 163 4.52 11.68 8.00
CA SER A 163 3.51 12.69 7.75
C SER A 163 3.78 13.41 6.42
N LYS A 164 2.77 14.09 5.87
CA LYS A 164 2.89 14.90 4.63
C LYS A 164 3.98 15.99 4.73
N GLU A 165 4.33 16.42 5.93
CA GLU A 165 5.36 17.44 6.20
C GLU A 165 6.74 16.84 6.49
N SER A 166 6.83 15.52 6.71
CA SER A 166 7.99 14.89 7.34
C SER A 166 8.79 13.96 6.44
N SER A 167 8.59 13.89 5.13
CA SER A 167 9.46 13.01 4.31
C SER A 167 10.93 13.44 4.36
N SER A 168 11.22 14.75 4.41
CA SER A 168 12.57 15.27 4.68
C SER A 168 13.01 15.05 6.14
N LYS A 169 12.13 15.34 7.10
CA LYS A 169 12.43 15.24 8.53
C LYS A 169 12.59 13.80 9.03
N ALA A 170 11.81 12.88 8.49
CA ALA A 170 11.90 11.44 8.76
C ALA A 170 13.19 10.87 8.16
N LEU A 171 13.59 11.33 6.97
CA LEU A 171 14.90 11.00 6.41
C LEU A 171 16.03 11.55 7.30
N GLU A 172 15.93 12.79 7.78
CA GLU A 172 16.88 13.38 8.74
C GLU A 172 16.93 12.58 10.05
N ASP A 173 15.78 12.22 10.62
CA ASP A 173 15.70 11.45 11.87
C ASP A 173 16.30 10.05 11.72
N ILE A 174 16.05 9.38 10.59
CA ILE A 174 16.65 8.07 10.26
C ILE A 174 18.16 8.21 10.08
N ILE A 175 18.63 9.21 9.33
CA ILE A 175 20.05 9.51 9.16
C ILE A 175 20.69 9.74 10.55
N MET A 176 20.06 10.51 11.41
CA MET A 176 20.56 10.80 12.76
C MET A 176 20.59 9.56 13.66
N GLN A 177 19.63 8.64 13.54
CA GLN A 177 19.65 7.36 14.25
C GLN A 177 20.80 6.47 13.77
N ILE A 178 21.01 6.36 12.46
CA ILE A 178 22.13 5.60 11.88
C ILE A 178 23.47 6.21 12.30
N LEU A 179 23.62 7.53 12.22
CA LEU A 179 24.83 8.23 12.66
C LEU A 179 25.12 8.00 14.15
N LYS A 180 24.11 8.04 15.01
CA LYS A 180 24.27 7.72 16.44
C LYS A 180 24.75 6.28 16.66
N ALA A 181 24.15 5.31 15.98
CA ALA A 181 24.56 3.91 16.07
C ALA A 181 26.00 3.68 15.59
N LEU A 182 26.41 4.33 14.50
CA LEU A 182 27.78 4.26 13.97
C LEU A 182 28.81 4.95 14.87
N VAL A 183 28.44 6.04 15.54
CA VAL A 183 29.31 6.73 16.52
C VAL A 183 29.45 5.93 17.82
N GLN A 184 28.37 5.29 18.26
CA GLN A 184 28.39 4.43 19.45
C GLN A 184 29.14 3.12 19.20
N GLY A 185 29.04 2.53 18.01
CA GLY A 185 29.79 1.33 17.62
C GLY A 185 31.28 1.54 17.29
N LYS A 186 31.77 2.78 17.29
CA LYS A 186 33.21 3.11 17.12
C LYS A 186 33.95 3.34 18.45
N LYS A 187 33.29 3.17 19.58
CA LYS A 187 33.87 3.35 20.92
C LYS A 187 34.40 2.07 21.57
N GLU A 188 34.51 0.97 20.81
CA GLU A 188 35.17 -0.27 21.23
C GLU A 188 36.52 -0.44 20.52
#